data_AF-A0AAP3CKN3-F1
#
_entry.id   AF-A0AAP3CKN3-F1
#
_cell.length_a   1.000
_cell.length_b   1.000
_cell.length_c   1.000
_cell.angle_alpha   90.00
_cell.angle_beta   90.00
_cell.angle_gamma   90.00
#
_symmetry.space_group_name_H-M   'P 1'
#
loop_
_entity.id
_entity.type
_entity.pdbx_description
1 polymer ?
#
loop_
_entity_poly.entity_id
_entity_poly.type
_entity_poly.pdbx_seq_one_letter_code
_entity_poly.pdbx_strand_id
1 'polypeptide(L)'
;MSFSKKKLFVGVIIVFLIGIVYFHHKISNSNQSAVKSGGDHSVNTNEKNEQQKAEEYAEKMKPKIKEKLKKDDIHHFVNDITFDKDVSISPMGMIELSGYVNNNPEKFSFDVSLRYGTDKVDSIGYDKDLADRFENWDDFDKEVKEDFLNSLSKEEREQYLKDIGEIK
;
A
#
# COMPACT_ATOMS: atom_id res chain seq x y z
N MET A 1 -38.52 31.11 25.90
CA MET A 1 -37.42 31.25 24.91
C MET A 1 -37.12 29.87 24.34
N SER A 2 -37.51 29.63 23.09
CA SER A 2 -37.29 28.36 22.40
C SER A 2 -35.86 28.33 21.83
N PHE A 3 -34.95 27.65 22.51
CA PHE A 3 -33.60 27.42 22.00
C PHE A 3 -33.66 26.36 20.90
N SER A 4 -33.44 26.80 19.67
CA SER A 4 -33.42 25.93 18.49
C SER A 4 -32.29 24.89 18.61
N LYS A 5 -32.66 23.60 18.60
CA LYS A 5 -31.78 22.42 18.75
C LYS A 5 -30.55 22.40 17.81
N LYS A 6 -30.55 23.18 16.73
CA LYS A 6 -29.43 23.32 15.79
C LYS A 6 -28.23 24.10 16.36
N LYS A 7 -28.44 25.02 17.32
CA LYS A 7 -27.33 25.80 17.93
C LYS A 7 -26.61 25.06 19.05
N LEU A 8 -27.22 24.01 19.61
CA LEU A 8 -26.61 23.18 20.66
C LEU A 8 -25.54 22.24 20.10
N PHE A 9 -25.71 21.73 18.86
CA PHE A 9 -24.73 20.83 18.23
C PHE A 9 -23.43 21.53 17.82
N VAL A 10 -23.49 22.79 17.35
CA VAL A 10 -22.29 23.53 16.93
C VAL A 10 -21.39 23.85 18.12
N GLY A 11 -21.95 24.15 19.29
CA GLY A 11 -21.19 24.40 20.51
C GLY A 11 -20.40 23.19 21.01
N VAL A 12 -20.98 21.99 20.91
CA VAL A 12 -20.33 20.73 21.35
C VAL A 12 -19.14 20.36 20.46
N ILE A 13 -19.23 20.60 19.14
CA ILE A 13 -18.14 20.31 18.19
C ILE A 13 -16.90 21.18 18.45
N ILE A 14 -17.10 22.47 18.78
CA ILE A 14 -16.00 23.40 19.04
C ILE A 14 -15.25 23.03 20.34
N VAL A 15 -15.96 22.59 21.39
CA VAL A 15 -15.34 22.16 22.65
C VAL A 15 -14.53 20.86 22.47
N PHE A 16 -14.98 19.94 21.62
CA PHE A 16 -14.24 18.71 21.30
C PHE A 16 -12.92 19.00 20.57
N LEU A 17 -12.91 19.93 19.61
CA LEU A 17 -11.70 20.28 18.85
C LEU A 17 -10.61 20.93 19.73
N ILE A 18 -11.00 21.78 20.68
CA ILE A 18 -10.05 22.40 21.62
C ILE A 18 -9.49 21.36 22.61
N GLY A 19 -10.30 20.39 23.02
CA GLY A 19 -9.88 19.28 23.88
C GLY A 19 -8.82 18.39 23.24
N ILE A 20 -8.97 18.06 21.96
CA ILE A 20 -8.00 17.22 21.21
C ILE A 20 -6.63 17.89 21.12
N VAL A 21 -6.59 19.21 20.84
CA VAL A 21 -5.34 19.99 20.78
C VAL A 21 -4.65 20.04 22.15
N TYR A 22 -5.41 20.23 23.23
CA TYR A 22 -4.84 20.24 24.60
C TYR A 22 -4.34 18.85 25.02
N PHE A 23 -5.03 17.78 24.62
CA PHE A 23 -4.61 16.39 24.91
C PHE A 23 -3.35 16.00 24.12
N HIS A 24 -3.23 16.39 22.85
CA HIS A 24 -1.99 16.23 22.08
C HIS A 24 -0.84 17.05 22.66
N HIS A 25 -1.08 18.30 23.07
CA HIS A 25 -0.03 19.13 23.67
C HIS A 25 0.47 18.56 25.01
N LYS A 26 -0.42 17.98 25.83
CA LYS A 26 -0.04 17.36 27.11
C LYS A 26 0.74 16.04 26.92
N ILE A 27 0.40 15.24 25.90
CA ILE A 27 1.11 13.99 25.58
C ILE A 27 2.51 14.27 25.01
N SER A 28 2.69 15.33 24.21
CA SER A 28 4.03 15.70 23.72
C SER A 28 5.00 16.16 24.82
N ASN A 29 4.52 16.59 25.98
CA ASN A 29 5.36 17.17 27.04
C ASN A 29 5.73 16.20 28.18
N SER A 30 5.34 14.92 28.16
CA SER A 30 5.66 13.97 29.24
C SER A 30 6.84 13.02 28.97
N ASN A 31 7.53 13.12 27.83
CA ASN A 31 8.71 12.30 27.56
C ASN A 31 10.01 13.09 27.73
N GLN A 32 10.17 13.72 28.90
CA GLN A 32 11.49 14.13 29.37
C GLN A 32 11.94 13.17 30.47
N SER A 33 12.55 12.07 30.04
CA SER A 33 13.47 11.26 30.86
C SER A 33 14.60 10.74 29.99
N ALA A 34 15.65 11.55 30.00
CA ALA A 34 17.07 11.30 29.73
C ALA A 34 17.49 9.95 29.11
N VAL A 35 17.99 10.01 27.87
CA VAL A 35 19.32 9.49 27.50
C VAL A 35 19.97 10.50 26.56
N LYS A 36 21.10 11.11 26.98
CA LYS A 36 21.93 11.97 26.14
C LYS A 36 22.74 11.10 25.16
N SER A 37 22.60 11.36 23.86
CA SER A 37 23.65 11.10 22.86
C SER A 37 23.52 12.15 21.75
N GLY A 38 24.66 12.60 21.23
CA GLY A 38 24.87 13.95 20.68
C GLY A 38 24.32 14.24 19.28
N GLY A 39 24.21 15.55 19.00
CA GLY A 39 23.88 16.11 17.70
C GLY A 39 23.09 17.40 17.85
N ASP A 40 23.74 18.56 17.77
CA ASP A 40 23.06 19.86 17.69
C ASP A 40 22.38 19.96 16.32
N HIS A 41 21.10 19.63 16.27
CA HIS A 41 20.26 19.83 15.09
C HIS A 41 19.22 20.89 15.41
N SER A 42 19.54 22.11 14.98
CA SER A 42 18.57 23.14 14.63
C SER A 42 17.58 22.53 13.61
N VAL A 43 16.46 22.02 14.11
CA VAL A 43 15.38 21.50 13.27
C VAL A 43 14.71 22.69 12.59
N ASN A 44 15.03 22.88 11.32
CA ASN A 44 14.42 23.87 10.46
C ASN A 44 12.97 23.45 10.19
N THR A 45 12.00 24.08 10.84
CA THR A 45 10.57 23.71 10.84
C THR A 45 9.86 23.94 9.49
N ASN A 46 10.59 24.35 8.45
CA ASN A 46 10.08 24.58 7.10
C ASN A 46 10.35 23.42 6.12
N GLU A 47 11.09 22.38 6.52
CA GLU A 47 11.31 21.20 5.69
C GLU A 47 10.20 20.15 5.94
N LYS A 48 9.61 19.61 4.86
CA LYS A 48 8.69 18.48 4.96
C LYS A 48 9.39 17.33 5.68
N ASN A 49 8.69 16.66 6.60
CA ASN A 49 9.22 15.44 7.23
C ASN A 49 9.52 14.39 6.14
N GLU A 50 10.55 13.58 6.34
CA GLU A 50 10.96 12.50 5.42
C GLU A 50 9.78 11.60 5.02
N GLN A 51 8.87 11.34 5.95
CA GLN A 51 7.64 10.59 5.69
C GLN A 51 6.74 11.26 4.62
N GLN A 52 6.55 12.58 4.70
CA GLN A 52 5.75 13.31 3.71
C GLN A 52 6.42 13.32 2.34
N LYS A 53 7.76 13.42 2.30
CA LYS A 53 8.52 13.29 1.04
C LYS A 53 8.36 11.90 0.43
N ALA A 54 8.32 10.85 1.25
CA ALA A 54 8.10 9.48 0.80
C ALA A 54 6.70 9.27 0.23
N GLU A 55 5.66 9.74 0.92
CA GLU A 55 4.27 9.68 0.46
C GLU A 55 4.08 10.40 -0.89
N GLU A 56 4.60 11.63 -1.01
CA GLU A 56 4.53 12.39 -2.27
C GLU A 56 5.28 11.70 -3.41
N TYR A 57 6.43 11.10 -3.13
CA TYR A 57 7.19 10.35 -4.13
C TYR A 57 6.48 9.05 -4.53
N ALA A 58 5.90 8.32 -3.58
CA ALA A 58 5.12 7.12 -3.83
C ALA A 58 3.92 7.42 -4.74
N GLU A 59 3.17 8.51 -4.47
CA GLU A 59 2.07 8.97 -5.33
C GLU A 59 2.55 9.28 -6.76
N LYS A 60 3.68 9.98 -6.91
CA LYS A 60 4.29 10.25 -8.22
C LYS A 60 4.68 8.96 -8.95
N MET A 61 5.06 7.91 -8.23
CA MET A 61 5.52 6.64 -8.79
C MET A 61 4.39 5.66 -9.14
N LYS A 62 3.16 5.85 -8.63
CA LYS A 62 2.00 4.98 -8.93
C LYS A 62 1.81 4.68 -10.43
N PRO A 63 1.92 5.64 -11.37
CA PRO A 63 1.80 5.33 -12.80
C PRO A 63 2.85 4.32 -13.30
N LYS A 64 4.09 4.41 -12.83
CA LYS A 64 5.17 3.48 -13.21
C LYS A 64 4.99 2.11 -12.59
N ILE A 65 4.45 2.04 -11.37
CA ILE A 65 4.07 0.79 -10.73
C ILE A 65 2.97 0.09 -11.55
N LYS A 66 1.93 0.83 -11.95
CA LYS A 66 0.86 0.30 -12.81
C LYS A 66 1.40 -0.21 -14.15
N GLU A 67 2.35 0.49 -14.74
CA GLU A 67 2.99 0.07 -15.99
C GLU A 67 3.78 -1.24 -15.80
N LYS A 68 4.56 -1.36 -14.72
CA LYS A 68 5.30 -2.59 -14.40
C LYS A 68 4.34 -3.76 -14.19
N LEU A 69 3.30 -3.59 -13.36
CA LEU A 69 2.26 -4.58 -13.12
C LEU A 69 1.62 -5.08 -14.42
N LYS A 70 1.23 -4.16 -15.32
CA LYS A 70 0.65 -4.52 -16.63
C LYS A 70 1.61 -5.24 -17.56
N LYS A 71 2.91 -5.00 -17.42
CA LYS A 71 3.93 -5.69 -18.20
C LYS A 71 4.14 -7.13 -17.72
N ASP A 72 4.02 -7.34 -16.42
CA ASP A 72 4.16 -8.67 -15.81
C ASP A 72 2.88 -9.49 -15.96
N ASP A 73 1.71 -8.84 -16.07
CA ASP A 73 0.42 -9.45 -16.37
C ASP A 73 0.28 -9.85 -17.85
N ILE A 74 0.90 -10.97 -18.21
CA ILE A 74 0.88 -11.50 -19.57
C ILE A 74 -0.50 -12.05 -19.99
N HIS A 75 -1.36 -12.37 -19.03
CA HIS A 75 -2.68 -12.97 -19.27
C HIS A 75 -3.82 -11.95 -19.26
N HIS A 76 -3.51 -10.66 -19.04
CA HIS A 76 -4.51 -9.58 -18.92
C HIS A 76 -5.53 -9.82 -17.80
N PHE A 77 -5.07 -10.46 -16.71
CA PHE A 77 -5.88 -10.74 -15.53
C PHE A 77 -6.24 -9.47 -14.76
N VAL A 78 -5.37 -8.45 -14.75
CA VAL A 78 -5.53 -7.23 -13.95
C VAL A 78 -6.50 -6.26 -14.61
N ASN A 79 -7.69 -6.11 -14.01
CA ASN A 79 -8.72 -5.17 -14.45
C ASN A 79 -8.66 -3.85 -13.67
N ASP A 80 -8.46 -3.93 -12.36
CA ASP A 80 -8.36 -2.77 -11.47
C ASP A 80 -7.15 -2.90 -10.53
N ILE A 81 -6.60 -1.75 -10.14
CA ILE A 81 -5.46 -1.64 -9.24
C ILE A 81 -5.80 -0.62 -8.17
N THR A 82 -5.76 -1.03 -6.92
CA THR A 82 -5.95 -0.19 -5.74
C THR A 82 -4.66 -0.15 -4.93
N PHE A 83 -4.24 1.05 -4.56
CA PHE A 83 -3.08 1.26 -3.68
C PHE A 83 -3.57 1.49 -2.27
N ASP A 84 -2.88 0.89 -1.31
CA ASP A 84 -3.10 1.20 0.09
C ASP A 84 -2.63 2.63 0.39
N LYS A 85 -3.16 3.19 1.48
CA LYS A 85 -2.81 4.55 1.90
C LYS A 85 -1.45 4.61 2.59
N ASP A 86 -1.04 3.50 3.18
CA ASP A 86 0.12 3.47 4.04
C ASP A 86 1.38 3.37 3.19
N VAL A 87 2.27 4.32 3.42
CA VAL A 87 3.63 4.34 2.86
C VAL A 87 4.58 4.29 4.03
N SER A 88 5.60 3.43 3.97
CA SER A 88 6.59 3.32 5.03
C SER A 88 8.01 3.48 4.47
N ILE A 89 8.94 3.81 5.37
CA ILE A 89 10.36 3.88 5.03
C ILE A 89 11.04 2.73 5.75
N SER A 90 11.64 1.82 4.99
CA SER A 90 12.36 0.67 5.56
C SER A 90 13.62 1.13 6.29
N PRO A 91 14.22 0.30 7.18
CA PRO A 91 15.49 0.63 7.83
C PRO A 91 16.64 0.93 6.85
N MET A 92 16.53 0.46 5.60
CA MET A 92 17.49 0.74 4.53
C MET A 92 17.19 2.02 3.76
N GLY A 93 16.14 2.75 4.12
CA GLY A 93 15.71 3.99 3.45
C GLY A 93 14.92 3.74 2.16
N MET A 94 14.41 2.52 1.93
CA MET A 94 13.52 2.24 0.80
C MET A 94 12.12 2.73 1.15
N ILE A 95 11.40 3.25 0.16
CA ILE A 95 9.99 3.63 0.29
C ILE A 95 9.17 2.39 -0.08
N GLU A 96 8.46 1.86 0.90
CA GLU A 96 7.62 0.67 0.77
C GLU A 96 6.14 1.07 0.70
N LEU A 97 5.41 0.49 -0.24
CA LEU A 97 3.96 0.64 -0.35
C LEU A 97 3.35 -0.66 -0.89
N SER A 98 2.09 -0.90 -0.52
CA SER A 98 1.34 -2.07 -0.94
C SER A 98 0.09 -1.69 -1.74
N GLY A 99 -0.52 -2.70 -2.35
CA GLY A 99 -1.81 -2.58 -2.98
C GLY A 99 -2.36 -3.94 -3.37
N TYR A 100 -3.46 -3.92 -4.11
CA TYR A 100 -4.10 -5.13 -4.61
C TYR A 100 -4.78 -4.89 -5.95
N VAL A 101 -5.11 -5.99 -6.63
CA VAL A 101 -5.83 -5.97 -7.90
C VAL A 101 -7.18 -6.67 -7.79
N ASN A 102 -8.06 -6.37 -8.73
CA ASN A 102 -9.36 -7.03 -8.90
C ASN A 102 -10.24 -7.02 -7.63
N ASN A 103 -10.13 -5.94 -6.84
CA ASN A 103 -10.80 -5.77 -5.55
C ASN A 103 -10.66 -6.95 -4.55
N ASN A 104 -9.56 -7.71 -4.60
CA ASN A 104 -9.35 -8.86 -3.73
C ASN A 104 -8.01 -8.76 -2.97
N PRO A 105 -7.95 -8.00 -1.88
CA PRO A 105 -6.72 -7.81 -1.10
C PRO A 105 -6.20 -9.07 -0.41
N GLU A 106 -7.04 -10.10 -0.21
CA GLU A 106 -6.62 -11.32 0.48
C GLU A 106 -5.86 -12.30 -0.41
N LYS A 107 -6.06 -12.23 -1.73
CA LYS A 107 -5.43 -13.14 -2.70
C LYS A 107 -4.53 -12.42 -3.68
N PHE A 108 -4.88 -11.18 -4.04
CA PHE A 108 -4.27 -10.49 -5.16
C PHE A 108 -3.54 -9.24 -4.72
N SER A 109 -2.77 -9.33 -3.62
CA SER A 109 -1.96 -8.22 -3.13
C SER A 109 -0.57 -8.21 -3.77
N PHE A 110 0.06 -7.03 -3.71
CA PHE A 110 1.42 -6.79 -4.15
C PHE A 110 2.11 -5.77 -3.24
N ASP A 111 3.42 -5.92 -3.11
CA ASP A 111 4.30 -5.03 -2.36
C ASP A 111 5.32 -4.39 -3.29
N VAL A 112 5.65 -3.12 -3.05
CA VAL A 112 6.57 -2.36 -3.90
C VAL A 112 7.62 -1.69 -3.04
N SER A 113 8.88 -1.84 -3.44
CA SER A 113 10.00 -1.09 -2.89
C SER A 113 10.50 -0.09 -3.93
N LEU A 114 10.69 1.15 -3.48
CA LEU A 114 11.17 2.25 -4.31
C LEU A 114 12.42 2.88 -3.68
N ARG A 115 13.38 3.24 -4.52
CA ARG A 115 14.50 4.09 -4.12
C ARG A 115 14.24 5.54 -4.50
N TYR A 116 14.29 6.43 -3.53
CA TYR A 116 14.06 7.86 -3.75
C TYR A 116 14.98 8.42 -4.84
N GLY A 117 14.41 9.22 -5.75
CA GLY A 117 15.16 9.91 -6.81
C GLY A 117 15.61 9.06 -8.00
N THR A 118 15.38 7.75 -8.01
CA THR A 118 15.79 6.87 -9.13
C THR A 118 14.80 6.84 -10.29
N ASP A 119 13.58 7.35 -10.09
CA ASP A 119 12.49 7.32 -11.06
C ASP A 119 12.17 5.90 -11.59
N LYS A 120 12.58 4.85 -10.85
CA LYS A 120 12.38 3.44 -11.17
C LYS A 120 11.67 2.72 -10.03
N VAL A 121 10.92 1.68 -10.37
CA VAL A 121 10.43 0.69 -9.40
C VAL A 121 11.59 -0.27 -9.15
N ASP A 122 12.06 -0.37 -7.90
CA ASP A 122 13.24 -1.16 -7.55
C ASP A 122 12.86 -2.65 -7.52
N SER A 123 11.75 -2.97 -6.84
CA SER A 123 11.16 -4.30 -6.81
C SER A 123 9.65 -4.23 -6.68
N ILE A 124 9.00 -5.27 -7.18
CA ILE A 124 7.59 -5.58 -6.92
C ILE A 124 7.50 -7.05 -6.55
N GLY A 125 6.87 -7.34 -5.41
CA GLY A 125 6.52 -8.68 -4.96
C GLY A 125 5.02 -8.89 -5.11
N TYR A 126 4.62 -10.14 -5.29
CA TYR A 126 3.23 -10.54 -5.44
C TYR A 126 2.89 -11.62 -4.43
N ASP A 127 1.66 -11.59 -3.92
CA ASP A 127 1.12 -12.77 -3.27
C ASP A 127 1.14 -13.96 -4.22
N LYS A 128 1.29 -15.16 -3.65
CA LYS A 128 1.38 -16.41 -4.42
C LYS A 128 0.23 -16.53 -5.42
N ASP A 129 -0.99 -16.26 -4.98
CA ASP A 129 -2.17 -16.34 -5.82
C ASP A 129 -2.04 -15.40 -7.04
N LEU A 130 -1.65 -14.15 -6.86
CA LEU A 130 -1.43 -13.22 -7.98
C LEU A 130 -0.25 -13.64 -8.87
N ALA A 131 0.86 -14.07 -8.28
CA ALA A 131 2.03 -14.55 -9.00
C ALA A 131 1.67 -15.72 -9.93
N ASP A 132 0.88 -16.67 -9.45
CA ASP A 132 0.43 -17.82 -10.23
C ASP A 132 -0.41 -17.37 -11.46
N ARG A 133 -1.10 -16.21 -11.42
CA ARG A 133 -1.83 -15.65 -12.58
C ARG A 133 -0.94 -14.90 -13.55
N PHE A 134 0.30 -14.59 -13.20
CA PHE A 134 1.29 -14.01 -14.11
C PHE A 134 2.23 -15.07 -14.70
N GLU A 135 2.15 -16.31 -14.20
CA GLU A 135 3.02 -17.41 -14.61
C GLU A 135 2.89 -17.72 -16.10
N ASN A 136 4.03 -17.81 -16.78
CA ASN A 136 4.07 -18.20 -18.17
C ASN A 136 4.28 -19.71 -18.28
N TRP A 137 3.19 -20.47 -18.34
CA TRP A 137 3.28 -21.94 -18.40
C TRP A 137 3.99 -22.49 -19.65
N ASP A 138 4.20 -21.67 -20.69
CA ASP A 138 5.01 -22.07 -21.85
C ASP A 138 6.50 -22.24 -21.50
N ASP A 139 6.95 -21.69 -20.37
CA ASP A 139 8.32 -21.84 -19.87
C ASP A 139 8.54 -23.16 -19.10
N PHE A 140 7.48 -23.96 -18.89
CA PHE A 140 7.51 -25.20 -18.13
C PHE A 140 7.07 -26.41 -18.97
N ASP A 141 7.46 -27.60 -18.51
CA ASP A 141 6.91 -28.84 -19.05
C ASP A 141 5.41 -28.94 -18.76
N LYS A 142 4.66 -29.50 -19.71
CA LYS A 142 3.20 -29.67 -19.59
C LYS A 142 2.78 -30.42 -18.33
N GLU A 143 3.60 -31.37 -17.88
CA GLU A 143 3.36 -32.14 -16.65
C GLU A 143 3.35 -31.24 -15.42
N VAL A 144 4.23 -30.24 -15.33
CA VAL A 144 4.29 -29.29 -14.21
C VAL A 144 3.01 -28.46 -14.12
N LYS A 145 2.53 -27.96 -15.27
CA LYS A 145 1.26 -27.24 -15.35
C LYS A 145 0.09 -28.13 -14.92
N GLU A 146 0.00 -29.34 -15.45
CA GLU A 146 -1.09 -30.25 -15.10
C GLU A 146 -1.05 -30.67 -13.63
N ASP A 147 0.13 -30.91 -13.05
CA ASP A 147 0.29 -31.20 -11.63
C ASP A 147 -0.19 -30.03 -10.76
N PHE A 148 0.16 -28.79 -11.12
CA PHE A 148 -0.38 -27.60 -10.48
C PHE A 148 -1.91 -27.54 -10.59
N LEU A 149 -2.46 -27.68 -11.80
CA LEU A 149 -3.91 -27.62 -12.01
C LEU A 149 -4.67 -28.75 -11.28
N ASN A 150 -4.05 -29.92 -11.12
CA ASN A 150 -4.61 -31.06 -10.39
C ASN A 150 -4.49 -30.91 -8.86
N SER A 151 -3.61 -30.03 -8.38
CA SER A 151 -3.52 -29.69 -6.95
C SER A 151 -4.66 -28.78 -6.48
N LEU A 152 -5.33 -28.08 -7.39
CA LEU A 152 -6.45 -27.19 -7.11
C LEU A 152 -7.76 -28.00 -6.95
N SER A 153 -8.71 -27.45 -6.18
CA SER A 153 -10.09 -27.95 -6.27
C SER A 153 -10.67 -27.71 -7.66
N LYS A 154 -11.77 -28.40 -7.98
CA LYS A 154 -12.41 -28.27 -9.30
C LYS A 154 -12.85 -26.83 -9.57
N GLU A 155 -13.41 -26.17 -8.56
CA GLU A 155 -13.87 -24.79 -8.63
C GLU A 155 -12.70 -23.81 -8.79
N GLU A 156 -11.61 -24.02 -8.04
CA GLU A 156 -10.40 -23.18 -8.16
C GLU A 156 -9.72 -23.35 -9.51
N ARG A 157 -9.63 -24.58 -10.02
CA ARG A 157 -9.09 -24.85 -11.36
C ARG A 157 -9.90 -24.13 -12.44
N GLU A 158 -11.22 -24.22 -12.38
CA GLU A 158 -12.08 -23.55 -13.36
C GLU A 158 -11.91 -22.03 -13.31
N GLN A 159 -11.89 -21.44 -12.11
CA GLN A 159 -11.68 -20.00 -11.97
C GLN A 159 -10.28 -19.60 -12.43
N TYR A 160 -9.24 -20.34 -12.07
CA TYR A 160 -7.88 -20.08 -12.50
C TYR A 160 -7.75 -20.06 -14.02
N LEU A 161 -8.31 -21.07 -14.71
CA LEU A 161 -8.28 -21.14 -16.18
C LEU A 161 -9.06 -19.99 -16.84
N LYS A 162 -10.11 -19.47 -16.20
CA LYS A 162 -10.80 -18.24 -16.66
C LYS A 162 -9.93 -17.01 -16.44
N ASP A 163 -9.30 -16.90 -15.27
CA ASP A 163 -8.43 -15.78 -14.90
C ASP A 163 -7.28 -15.62 -15.89
N ILE A 164 -6.69 -16.72 -16.36
CA ILE A 164 -5.60 -16.72 -17.35
C ILE A 164 -6.08 -16.80 -18.81
N GLY A 165 -7.40 -16.73 -19.05
CA GLY A 165 -7.98 -16.68 -20.39
C GLY A 165 -7.94 -17.99 -21.21
N GLU A 166 -7.67 -19.12 -20.58
CA GLU A 166 -7.66 -20.44 -21.24
C GLU A 166 -9.06 -21.00 -21.47
N ILE A 167 -10.03 -20.59 -20.65
CA ILE A 167 -11.45 -20.90 -20.85
C ILE A 167 -12.30 -19.62 -20.69
N LYS A 168 -13.49 -19.62 -21.30
CA LYS A 168 -14.43 -18.48 -21.31
C LYS A 168 -15.62 -18.74 -20.42
#